data_AF-A0A7X7CWU9-F1
#
_entry.id   AF-A0A7X7CWU9-F1
#
_cell.length_a   1.000
_cell.length_b   1.000
_cell.length_c   1.000
_cell.angle_alpha   90.00
_cell.angle_beta   90.00
_cell.angle_gamma   90.00
#
_symmetry.space_group_name_H-M   'P 1'
#
loop_
_entity.id
_entity.type
_entity.pdbx_description
1 polymer ?
#
loop_
_entity_poly.entity_id
_entity_poly.type
_entity_poly.pdbx_seq_one_letter_code
_entity_poly.pdbx_strand_id
1 'polypeptide(L)'
;MNFPIRPEEPRDVDAITELIEAAFRHAAHSSGTEQHIVRALRREGQLSLSLLAHDDGSIVGHAAVSPVAISTPGVPPEYFQALAFDGEVPVGEVRYHRAFDASA
;
A
#
# COMPACT_ATOMS: atom_id res chain seq x y z
N MET A 1 -13.16 -16.51 14.24
CA MET A 1 -13.00 -16.12 12.82
C MET A 1 -11.51 -15.95 12.61
N ASN A 2 -10.91 -16.65 11.65
CA ASN A 2 -9.46 -16.67 11.46
C ASN A 2 -9.18 -16.58 9.96
N PHE A 3 -8.49 -15.53 9.56
CA PHE A 3 -8.09 -15.30 8.16
C PHE A 3 -6.59 -15.59 8.06
N PRO A 4 -6.13 -16.71 7.48
CA PRO A 4 -4.72 -16.97 7.29
C PRO A 4 -4.07 -15.88 6.42
N ILE A 5 -2.96 -15.34 6.90
CA ILE A 5 -2.18 -14.31 6.20
C ILE A 5 -0.93 -14.95 5.59
N ARG A 6 -0.67 -14.66 4.31
CA ARG A 6 0.58 -15.04 3.63
C ARG A 6 1.10 -13.91 2.73
N PRO A 7 2.39 -13.93 2.33
CA PRO A 7 2.87 -13.11 1.23
C PRO A 7 2.10 -13.36 -0.08
N GLU A 8 2.07 -12.36 -0.95
CA GLU A 8 1.61 -12.53 -2.33
C GLU A 8 2.53 -13.46 -3.13
N GLU A 9 1.97 -14.06 -4.17
CA GLU A 9 2.67 -14.78 -5.22
C GLU A 9 2.31 -14.17 -6.59
N PRO A 10 3.12 -14.37 -7.65
CA PRO A 10 2.85 -13.78 -8.97
C PRO A 10 1.47 -14.12 -9.56
N ARG A 11 0.86 -15.25 -9.16
CA ARG A 11 -0.48 -15.67 -9.57
C ARG A 11 -1.63 -14.85 -8.94
N ASP A 12 -1.36 -14.15 -7.84
CA ASP A 12 -2.40 -13.40 -7.11
C ASP A 12 -2.62 -11.99 -7.70
N VAL A 13 -1.75 -11.50 -8.59
CA VAL A 13 -1.69 -10.10 -9.05
C VAL A 13 -3.03 -9.59 -9.61
N ASP A 14 -3.73 -10.42 -10.39
CA ASP A 14 -5.01 -10.03 -10.98
C ASP A 14 -6.14 -10.05 -9.93
N ALA A 15 -6.21 -11.09 -9.08
CA ALA A 15 -7.16 -11.14 -7.96
C ALA A 15 -6.97 -10.00 -6.94
N ILE A 16 -5.73 -9.58 -6.67
CA ILE A 16 -5.41 -8.39 -5.87
C ILE A 16 -5.96 -7.13 -6.53
N THR A 17 -5.85 -7.03 -7.85
CA THR A 17 -6.35 -5.85 -8.61
C THR A 17 -7.86 -5.76 -8.52
N GLU A 18 -8.56 -6.86 -8.77
CA GLU A 18 -10.01 -6.96 -8.66
C GLU A 18 -10.50 -6.66 -7.24
N LEU A 19 -9.81 -7.17 -6.22
CA LEU A 19 -10.13 -6.91 -4.80
C LEU A 19 -9.98 -5.42 -4.45
N ILE A 20 -8.88 -4.77 -4.85
CA ILE A 20 -8.65 -3.35 -4.57
C ILE A 20 -9.71 -2.50 -5.30
N GLU A 21 -9.96 -2.78 -6.58
CA GLU A 21 -10.99 -2.06 -7.35
C GLU A 21 -12.38 -2.23 -6.70
N ALA A 22 -12.75 -3.44 -6.29
CA ALA A 22 -14.02 -3.72 -5.62
C ALA A 22 -14.13 -2.98 -4.27
N ALA A 23 -13.05 -2.95 -3.47
CA ALA A 23 -13.01 -2.28 -2.17
C ALA A 23 -13.12 -0.75 -2.29
N PHE A 24 -12.46 -0.14 -3.28
CA PHE A 24 -12.40 1.31 -3.46
C PHE A 24 -13.51 1.88 -4.36
N ARG A 25 -14.27 1.05 -5.07
CA ARG A 25 -15.39 1.44 -5.96
C ARG A 25 -16.43 2.39 -5.34
N HIS A 26 -16.65 2.26 -4.03
CA HIS A 26 -17.66 3.04 -3.29
C HIS A 26 -17.06 3.79 -2.09
N ALA A 27 -15.73 3.84 -1.96
CA ALA A 27 -15.09 4.55 -0.87
C ALA A 27 -15.19 6.07 -1.08
N ALA A 28 -15.63 6.79 -0.04
CA ALA A 28 -15.63 8.25 -0.07
C ALA A 28 -14.19 8.77 -0.21
N HIS A 29 -13.97 9.74 -1.10
CA HIS A 29 -12.66 10.28 -1.46
C HIS A 29 -11.70 9.26 -2.14
N SER A 30 -12.23 8.19 -2.72
CA SER A 30 -11.51 7.31 -3.65
C SER A 30 -11.20 8.00 -4.98
N SER A 31 -10.05 7.68 -5.56
CA SER A 31 -9.66 8.08 -6.92
C SER A 31 -10.01 7.03 -7.98
N GLY A 32 -10.25 5.77 -7.57
CA GLY A 32 -10.48 4.65 -8.47
C GLY A 32 -9.21 4.15 -9.16
N THR A 33 -8.03 4.58 -8.70
CA THR A 33 -6.72 4.23 -9.26
C THR A 33 -5.81 3.47 -8.28
N GLU A 34 -6.31 3.13 -7.10
CA GLU A 34 -5.57 2.47 -6.02
C GLU A 34 -4.93 1.13 -6.47
N GLN A 35 -5.63 0.40 -7.34
CA GLN A 35 -5.15 -0.81 -8.02
C GLN A 35 -3.99 -0.53 -8.99
N HIS A 36 -3.96 0.65 -9.62
CA HIS A 36 -2.85 1.13 -10.46
C HIS A 36 -1.63 1.51 -9.61
N ILE A 37 -1.84 2.14 -8.43
CA ILE A 37 -0.76 2.44 -7.47
C ILE A 37 -0.01 1.14 -7.11
N VAL A 38 -0.75 0.11 -6.69
CA VAL A 38 -0.18 -1.20 -6.30
C VAL A 38 0.50 -1.90 -7.48
N ARG A 39 -0.08 -1.86 -8.70
CA ARG A 39 0.57 -2.41 -9.90
C ARG A 39 1.87 -1.67 -10.24
N ALA A 40 1.90 -0.34 -10.14
CA ALA A 40 3.10 0.47 -10.44
C ALA A 40 4.22 0.24 -9.40
N LEU A 41 3.89 0.20 -8.10
CA LEU A 41 4.84 -0.12 -7.03
C LEU A 41 5.45 -1.52 -7.21
N ARG A 42 4.63 -2.53 -7.54
CA ARG A 42 5.09 -3.90 -7.81
C ARG A 42 6.05 -3.94 -9.01
N ARG A 43 5.68 -3.31 -10.13
CA ARG A 43 6.49 -3.25 -11.36
C ARG A 43 7.85 -2.58 -11.12
N GLU A 44 7.91 -1.59 -10.24
CA GLU A 44 9.13 -0.82 -9.95
C GLU A 44 9.91 -1.37 -8.74
N GLY A 45 9.53 -2.54 -8.23
CA GLY A 45 10.21 -3.23 -7.13
C GLY A 45 10.10 -2.51 -5.78
N GLN A 46 9.16 -1.57 -5.64
CA GLN A 46 8.97 -0.72 -4.45
C GLN A 46 7.90 -1.27 -3.50
N LEU A 47 7.37 -2.46 -3.74
CA LEU A 47 6.40 -3.13 -2.88
C LEU A 47 7.12 -3.96 -1.81
N SER A 48 7.69 -3.30 -0.79
CA SER A 48 8.48 -3.93 0.28
C SER A 48 7.74 -5.03 1.05
N LEU A 49 6.42 -4.89 1.17
CA LEU A 49 5.54 -5.90 1.76
C LEU A 49 4.25 -5.96 0.95
N SER A 50 3.77 -7.17 0.68
CA SER A 50 2.44 -7.40 0.14
C SER A 50 1.87 -8.68 0.74
N LEU A 51 0.83 -8.53 1.55
CA LEU A 51 0.19 -9.60 2.31
C LEU A 51 -1.26 -9.79 1.87
N LEU A 52 -1.71 -11.04 1.91
CA LEU A 52 -3.05 -11.47 1.54
C LEU A 52 -3.71 -12.19 2.71
N ALA A 53 -4.93 -11.77 3.04
CA ALA A 53 -5.81 -12.48 3.96
C ALA A 53 -6.73 -13.41 3.17
N HIS A 54 -6.83 -14.67 3.60
CA HIS A 54 -7.66 -15.69 2.95
C HIS A 54 -8.88 -16.07 3.79
N ASP A 55 -9.99 -16.36 3.12
CA ASP A 55 -11.14 -17.08 3.68
C ASP A 55 -11.67 -18.07 2.64
N ASP A 56 -11.89 -19.32 3.05
CA ASP A 56 -12.33 -20.45 2.20
C ASP A 56 -11.72 -20.50 0.78
N GLY A 57 -10.40 -20.32 0.68
CA GLY A 57 -9.66 -20.31 -0.60
C GLY A 57 -9.73 -19.02 -1.41
N SER A 58 -10.56 -18.05 -1.01
CA SER A 58 -10.68 -16.73 -1.62
C SER A 58 -9.75 -15.71 -0.94
N ILE A 59 -9.26 -14.73 -1.70
CA ILE A 59 -8.54 -13.57 -1.16
C ILE A 59 -9.59 -12.54 -0.71
N VAL A 60 -9.62 -12.21 0.57
CA VAL A 60 -10.61 -11.30 1.18
C VAL A 60 -10.01 -10.00 1.71
N GLY A 61 -8.68 -9.87 1.71
CA GLY A 61 -7.98 -8.66 2.12
C GLY A 61 -6.57 -8.59 1.54
N HIS A 62 -6.11 -7.38 1.27
CA HIS A 62 -4.76 -7.09 0.80
C HIS A 62 -4.16 -5.95 1.63
N ALA A 63 -2.87 -6.07 1.98
CA ALA A 63 -2.12 -5.02 2.65
C ALA A 63 -0.76 -4.85 1.97
N ALA A 64 -0.48 -3.64 1.49
CA ALA A 64 0.75 -3.26 0.83
C ALA A 64 1.53 -2.23 1.65
N VAL A 65 2.86 -2.33 1.65
CA VAL A 65 3.76 -1.31 2.19
C VAL A 65 4.87 -1.04 1.17
N SER A 66 5.12 0.25 0.92
CA SER A 66 6.23 0.74 0.10
C SER A 66 7.11 1.72 0.90
N PRO A 67 8.40 1.88 0.57
CA PRO A 67 9.25 2.87 1.22
C PRO A 67 8.77 4.31 0.97
N VAL A 68 9.10 5.20 1.90
CA VAL A 68 8.97 6.67 1.74
C VAL A 68 10.30 7.34 2.06
N ALA A 69 10.60 8.46 1.38
CA ALA A 69 11.79 9.29 1.66
C ALA A 69 11.45 10.40 2.68
N ILE A 70 12.45 10.89 3.43
CA ILE A 70 12.26 11.68 4.66
C ILE A 70 13.41 12.75 4.81
N SER A 71 13.12 14.07 4.67
CA SER A 71 13.95 15.25 5.11
C SER A 71 13.17 16.56 5.54
N THR A 72 12.64 16.78 6.78
CA THR A 72 11.49 17.74 7.05
C THR A 72 11.73 19.23 6.88
N PRO A 73 10.70 19.89 6.33
CA PRO A 73 10.19 21.17 6.84
C PRO A 73 8.64 21.31 6.79
N GLY A 74 8.05 22.03 7.74
CA GLY A 74 6.73 22.68 7.58
C GLY A 74 5.45 21.86 7.79
N VAL A 75 5.51 20.53 7.93
CA VAL A 75 4.31 19.72 8.26
C VAL A 75 4.16 19.54 9.78
N PRO A 76 2.99 19.79 10.37
CA PRO A 76 2.74 19.52 11.79
C PRO A 76 2.87 18.02 12.13
N PRO A 77 3.61 17.63 13.18
CA PRO A 77 3.87 16.22 13.51
C PRO A 77 2.62 15.36 13.74
N GLU A 78 1.50 15.96 14.14
CA GLU A 78 0.21 15.26 14.35
C GLU A 78 -0.36 14.60 13.08
N TYR A 79 0.10 15.00 11.88
CA TYR A 79 -0.29 14.38 10.62
C TYR A 79 0.66 13.25 10.16
N PHE A 80 1.76 13.00 10.88
CA PHE A 80 2.76 12.00 10.50
C PHE A 80 3.13 11.06 11.65
N GLN A 81 2.66 9.81 11.56
CA GLN A 81 3.16 8.73 12.41
C GLN A 81 4.39 8.08 11.78
N ALA A 82 5.57 8.39 12.31
CA ALA A 82 6.82 7.72 11.96
C ALA A 82 7.25 6.76 13.08
N LEU A 83 7.50 5.49 12.73
CA LEU A 83 8.03 4.47 13.64
C LEU A 83 9.38 4.00 13.12
N ALA A 84 10.45 4.27 13.87
CA ALA A 84 11.76 3.67 13.61
C ALA A 84 11.73 2.20 14.05
N PHE A 85 12.16 1.30 13.16
CA PHE A 85 12.33 -0.12 13.50
C PHE A 85 13.64 -0.39 14.26
N ASP A 86 14.64 0.49 14.08
CA ASP A 86 15.90 0.56 14.83
C ASP A 86 16.44 2.01 14.73
N GLY A 87 17.21 2.45 15.72
CA GLY A 87 17.84 3.80 15.74
C GLY A 87 16.88 4.99 15.96
N GLU A 88 17.34 6.17 15.54
CA GLU A 88 16.57 7.43 15.65
C GLU A 88 15.48 7.54 14.57
N VAL A 89 14.38 8.21 14.89
CA VAL A 89 13.32 8.52 13.91
C VAL A 89 13.84 9.56 12.91
N PRO A 90 13.92 9.24 11.61
CA PRO A 90 14.40 10.20 10.62
C PRO A 90 13.37 11.33 10.39
N VAL A 91 13.85 12.53 10.12
CA VAL A 91 13.12 13.80 10.17
C VAL A 91 12.74 14.21 8.73
N GLY A 92 11.43 14.29 8.35
CA GLY A 92 10.88 14.01 6.98
C GLY A 92 10.05 14.98 6.08
N GLU A 93 10.56 15.49 4.95
CA GLU A 93 9.77 15.88 3.75
C GLU A 93 9.41 14.57 3.09
N VAL A 94 8.14 14.19 3.25
CA VAL A 94 7.66 12.92 2.76
C VAL A 94 7.29 13.06 1.31
N ARG A 95 8.11 12.43 0.46
CA ARG A 95 7.86 12.31 -0.98
C ARG A 95 7.29 10.92 -1.23
N TYR A 96 6.03 10.86 -1.63
CA TYR A 96 5.42 9.63 -2.11
C TYR A 96 6.08 9.17 -3.40
N HIS A 97 6.04 7.86 -3.66
CA HIS A 97 6.43 7.33 -4.95
C HIS A 97 5.48 7.84 -6.03
N ARG A 98 5.97 8.17 -7.24
CA ARG A 98 5.14 8.63 -8.39
C ARG A 98 3.97 7.72 -8.77
N ALA A 99 3.95 6.48 -8.25
CA ALA A 99 2.82 5.57 -8.38
C ALA A 99 1.55 6.13 -7.72
N PHE A 100 1.67 6.96 -6.69
CA PHE A 100 0.54 7.61 -6.03
C PHE A 100 -0.05 8.78 -6.83
N ASP A 101 0.65 9.24 -7.88
CA ASP A 101 0.13 10.23 -8.85
C ASP A 101 -0.57 9.55 -10.06
N ALA A 102 -0.74 8.22 -10.04
CA ALA A 102 -1.28 7.47 -11.17
C ALA A 102 -2.77 7.80 -11.41
N SER A 103 -3.07 8.36 -12.58
CA SER A 103 -4.42 8.35 -13.15
C SER A 103 -4.72 7.01 -13.84
N ALA A 104 -6.00 6.74 -14.10
CA ALA A 104 -6.42 5.78 -15.11
C ALA A 104 -6.02 6.22 -16.53
#